data_AF-A0A5J4P514-F1
#
_entry.id   AF-A0A5J4P514-F1
#
_cell.length_a   1.000
_cell.length_b   1.000
_cell.length_c   1.000
_cell.angle_alpha   90.00
_cell.angle_beta   90.00
_cell.angle_gamma   90.00
#
_symmetry.space_group_name_H-M   'P 1'
#
loop_
_entity.id
_entity.type
_entity.pdbx_description
1 polymer ?
#
loop_
_entity_poly.entity_id
_entity_poly.type
_entity_poly.pdbx_seq_one_letter_code
_entity_poly.pdbx_strand_id
1 'polypeptide(L)'
;SDLAFGQLSEQFIRDFQDFVLQDKGLAVDTSRHYLAILKKVCKIAYKEGASDKHYFAHFKLPKQKESTPKILNREDFEKIRDLDIPERRRSHVITRDLFLFSCYVGTAYIDVVSITKDNLFTDDNGALWLKYKRGKNGQLARIKLLPEAIAMIEKYRDDARDTLFPMVHNATLKRN
;
A
#
# COMPACT_ATOMS: atom_id res chain seq x y z
N SER A 1 17.12 -20.31 -19.20
CA SER A 1 18.37 -19.85 -19.80
C SER A 1 18.38 -18.35 -19.84
N ASP A 2 19.51 -17.71 -19.59
CA ASP A 2 19.63 -16.25 -19.61
C ASP A 2 19.66 -15.72 -21.04
N LEU A 3 19.24 -14.46 -21.21
CA LEU A 3 19.18 -13.76 -22.49
C LEU A 3 20.00 -12.47 -22.41
N ALA A 4 20.93 -12.27 -23.34
CA ALA A 4 21.68 -11.02 -23.41
C ALA A 4 20.78 -9.87 -23.90
N PHE A 5 21.01 -8.66 -23.40
CA PHE A 5 20.20 -7.49 -23.75
C PHE A 5 20.15 -7.20 -25.26
N GLY A 6 21.26 -7.44 -25.97
CA GLY A 6 21.35 -7.29 -27.43
C GLY A 6 20.55 -8.31 -28.25
N GLN A 7 20.05 -9.38 -27.62
CA GLN A 7 19.27 -10.44 -28.27
C GLN A 7 17.75 -10.20 -28.18
N LEU A 8 17.33 -9.09 -27.56
CA LEU A 8 15.92 -8.72 -27.51
C LEU A 8 15.37 -8.49 -28.92
N SER A 9 14.19 -9.03 -29.20
CA SER A 9 13.50 -8.91 -30.48
C SER A 9 12.03 -8.58 -30.24
N GLU A 10 11.32 -8.01 -31.21
CA GLU A 10 9.87 -7.76 -31.08
C GLU A 10 9.05 -9.04 -30.82
N GLN A 11 9.59 -10.21 -31.20
CA GLN A 11 8.96 -11.49 -30.87
C GLN A 11 9.11 -11.81 -29.39
N PHE A 12 10.27 -11.54 -28.79
CA PHE A 12 10.53 -11.80 -27.38
C PHE A 12 9.49 -11.16 -26.45
N ILE A 13 9.08 -9.91 -26.69
CA ILE A 13 8.10 -9.25 -25.82
C ILE A 13 6.70 -9.87 -25.93
N ARG A 14 6.36 -10.47 -27.08
CA ARG A 14 5.12 -11.21 -27.28
C ARG A 14 5.18 -12.55 -26.56
N ASP A 15 6.27 -13.29 -26.76
CA ASP A 15 6.50 -14.57 -26.09
C ASP A 15 6.53 -14.39 -24.57
N PHE A 16 7.14 -13.29 -24.09
CA PHE A 16 7.14 -12.96 -22.67
C PHE A 16 5.74 -12.62 -22.15
N GLN A 17 4.93 -11.89 -22.93
CA GLN A 17 3.53 -11.66 -22.58
C GLN A 17 2.76 -12.97 -22.46
N ASP A 18 2.90 -13.87 -23.45
CA ASP A 18 2.22 -15.15 -23.47
C ASP A 18 2.67 -16.05 -22.32
N PHE A 19 3.97 -16.11 -22.03
CA PHE A 19 4.50 -16.80 -20.87
C PHE A 19 3.90 -16.31 -19.55
N VAL A 20 3.76 -15.00 -19.37
CA VAL A 20 3.17 -14.43 -18.15
C VAL A 20 1.68 -14.78 -18.04
N LEU A 21 0.94 -14.78 -19.16
CA LEU A 21 -0.51 -15.02 -19.17
C LEU A 21 -0.88 -16.51 -19.13
N GLN A 22 -0.16 -17.33 -19.89
CA GLN A 22 -0.51 -18.74 -20.15
C GLN A 22 0.26 -19.66 -19.20
N ASP A 23 1.59 -19.62 -19.23
CA ASP A 23 2.42 -20.51 -18.42
C ASP A 23 2.39 -20.15 -16.93
N LYS A 24 2.35 -18.85 -16.61
CA LYS A 24 2.25 -18.38 -15.21
C LYS A 24 0.83 -18.13 -14.73
N GLY A 25 -0.15 -18.11 -15.64
CA GLY A 25 -1.55 -17.88 -15.30
C GLY A 25 -1.82 -16.53 -14.62
N LEU A 26 -0.96 -15.52 -14.82
CA LEU A 26 -1.10 -14.23 -14.16
C LEU A 26 -2.11 -13.33 -14.87
N ALA A 27 -2.71 -12.41 -14.12
CA ALA A 27 -3.68 -11.47 -14.65
C ALA A 27 -3.06 -10.54 -15.71
N VAL A 28 -3.90 -10.08 -16.64
CA VAL A 28 -3.51 -9.15 -17.71
C VAL A 28 -2.88 -7.86 -17.18
N ASP A 29 -3.39 -7.32 -16.06
CA ASP A 29 -2.82 -6.12 -15.46
C ASP A 29 -1.40 -6.36 -14.90
N THR A 30 -1.15 -7.56 -14.36
CA THR A 30 0.20 -7.97 -13.92
C THR A 30 1.14 -8.10 -15.11
N SER A 31 0.69 -8.75 -16.20
CA SER A 31 1.45 -8.83 -17.46
C SER A 31 1.78 -7.45 -18.02
N ARG A 32 0.78 -6.56 -18.11
CA ARG A 32 0.97 -5.16 -18.52
C ARG A 32 2.02 -4.45 -17.66
N HIS A 33 2.00 -4.65 -16.34
CA HIS A 33 2.98 -4.05 -15.43
C HIS A 33 4.41 -4.52 -15.73
N TYR A 34 4.63 -5.82 -15.90
CA TYR A 34 5.95 -6.38 -16.24
C TYR A 34 6.43 -5.90 -17.61
N LEU A 35 5.55 -5.90 -18.62
CA LEU A 35 5.86 -5.38 -19.96
C LEU A 35 6.22 -3.88 -19.93
N ALA A 36 5.53 -3.09 -19.09
CA ALA A 36 5.83 -1.67 -18.92
C ALA A 36 7.22 -1.46 -18.28
N ILE A 37 7.60 -2.27 -17.29
CA ILE A 37 8.93 -2.25 -16.68
C ILE A 37 9.99 -2.61 -17.73
N LEU A 38 9.81 -3.71 -18.47
CA LEU A 38 10.75 -4.13 -19.52
C LEU A 38 10.97 -3.00 -20.55
N LYS A 39 9.87 -2.44 -21.08
CA LYS A 39 9.93 -1.29 -21.99
C LYS A 39 10.66 -0.09 -21.36
N LYS A 40 10.43 0.18 -20.08
CA LYS A 40 11.07 1.30 -19.37
C LYS A 40 12.58 1.09 -19.27
N VAL A 41 13.03 -0.11 -18.92
CA VAL A 41 14.46 -0.47 -18.87
C VAL A 41 15.09 -0.32 -20.25
N CYS A 42 14.46 -0.85 -21.30
CA CYS A 42 14.98 -0.71 -22.67
C CYS A 42 15.07 0.75 -23.13
N LYS A 43 14.08 1.56 -22.78
CA LYS A 43 14.10 3.00 -23.06
C LYS A 43 15.20 3.75 -22.31
N ILE A 44 15.52 3.35 -21.08
CA ILE A 44 16.64 3.93 -20.31
C ILE A 44 17.96 3.58 -21.01
N ALA A 45 18.20 2.30 -21.30
CA ALA A 45 19.41 1.84 -21.97
C ALA A 45 19.67 2.56 -23.31
N TYR A 46 18.61 2.78 -24.11
CA TYR A 46 18.72 3.56 -25.34
C TYR A 46 19.09 5.02 -25.08
N LYS A 47 18.45 5.68 -24.11
CA LYS A 47 18.70 7.09 -23.78
C LYS A 47 20.11 7.34 -23.23
N GLU A 48 20.65 6.36 -22.51
CA GLU A 48 21.99 6.44 -21.92
C GLU A 48 23.10 5.98 -22.88
N GLY A 49 22.76 5.57 -24.11
CA GLY A 49 23.72 5.09 -25.10
C GLY A 49 24.25 3.68 -24.84
N ALA A 50 23.72 2.97 -23.84
CA ALA A 50 24.03 1.56 -23.60
C ALA A 50 23.41 0.63 -24.66
N SER A 51 22.49 1.14 -25.47
CA SER A 51 21.95 0.45 -26.63
C SER A 51 21.70 1.41 -27.79
N ASP A 52 22.11 1.02 -28.99
CA ASP A 52 21.80 1.76 -30.23
C ASP A 52 20.35 1.55 -30.69
N LYS A 53 19.62 0.60 -30.09
CA LYS A 53 18.25 0.23 -30.48
C LYS A 53 17.27 0.61 -29.39
N HIS A 54 16.20 1.30 -29.78
CA HIS A 54 15.06 1.56 -28.91
C HIS A 54 14.08 0.38 -28.95
N TYR A 55 14.44 -0.72 -28.28
CA TYR A 55 13.61 -1.93 -28.26
C TYR A 55 12.17 -1.64 -27.83
N PHE A 56 11.22 -2.31 -28.48
CA PHE A 56 9.79 -2.29 -28.17
C PHE A 56 9.13 -0.92 -28.33
N ALA A 57 9.73 0.04 -29.02
CA ALA A 57 9.15 1.38 -29.18
C ALA A 57 7.71 1.35 -29.73
N HIS A 58 7.42 0.41 -30.63
CA HIS A 58 6.12 0.27 -31.29
C HIS A 58 5.19 -0.77 -30.64
N PHE A 59 5.69 -1.57 -29.70
CA PHE A 59 4.87 -2.53 -28.97
C PHE A 59 3.81 -1.81 -28.12
N LYS A 60 2.53 -2.08 -28.36
CA LYS A 60 1.45 -1.49 -27.55
C LYS A 60 1.20 -2.37 -26.34
N LEU A 61 1.22 -1.77 -25.15
CA LEU A 61 0.84 -2.48 -23.93
C LEU A 61 -0.63 -2.94 -24.03
N PRO A 62 -0.97 -4.13 -23.50
CA PRO A 62 -2.36 -4.56 -23.36
C PRO A 62 -3.20 -3.47 -22.69
N LYS A 63 -4.46 -3.26 -23.12
CA LYS A 63 -5.33 -2.27 -22.49
C LYS A 63 -5.50 -2.60 -21.01
N GLN A 64 -5.36 -1.60 -20.16
CA GLN A 64 -5.65 -1.74 -18.74
C GLN A 64 -7.15 -1.97 -18.62
N LYS A 65 -7.53 -2.98 -17.84
CA LYS A 65 -8.94 -3.15 -17.51
C LYS A 65 -9.30 -2.05 -16.52
N GLU A 66 -10.27 -1.22 -16.87
CA GLU A 66 -10.85 -0.32 -15.88
C GLU A 66 -11.53 -1.17 -14.82
N SER A 67 -11.06 -1.05 -13.59
CA SER A 67 -11.70 -1.65 -12.44
C SER A 67 -12.15 -0.52 -11.53
N THR A 68 -13.41 -0.58 -11.12
CA THR A 68 -13.92 0.31 -10.08
C THR A 68 -13.13 0.03 -8.81
N PRO A 69 -12.50 1.05 -8.19
CA PRO A 69 -11.87 0.87 -6.90
C PRO A 69 -12.88 0.25 -5.93
N LYS A 70 -12.48 -0.82 -5.23
CA LYS A 70 -13.31 -1.36 -4.15
C LYS A 70 -13.30 -0.33 -3.02
N ILE A 71 -14.47 0.22 -2.73
CA ILE A 71 -14.68 1.20 -1.66
C ILE A 71 -15.45 0.51 -0.54
N LEU A 72 -15.08 0.80 0.70
CA LEU A 72 -15.87 0.41 1.86
C LEU A 72 -17.02 1.39 2.00
N ASN A 73 -18.26 0.89 1.89
CA ASN A 73 -19.43 1.70 2.18
C ASN A 73 -19.62 1.86 3.71
N ARG A 74 -20.54 2.75 4.10
CA ARG A 74 -20.84 3.02 5.51
C ARG A 74 -21.32 1.77 6.25
N GLU A 75 -22.20 0.98 5.64
CA GLU A 75 -22.78 -0.20 6.29
C GLU A 75 -21.71 -1.25 6.61
N ASP A 76 -20.78 -1.49 5.69
CA ASP A 76 -19.68 -2.44 5.88
C ASP A 76 -18.63 -1.90 6.87
N PHE A 77 -18.42 -0.59 6.90
CA PHE A 77 -17.62 0.04 7.95
C PHE A 77 -18.23 -0.18 9.34
N GLU A 78 -19.53 0.03 9.47
CA GLU A 78 -20.26 -0.15 10.74
C GLU A 78 -20.26 -1.62 11.18
N LYS A 79 -20.42 -2.58 10.24
CA LYS A 79 -20.26 -4.02 10.53
C LYS A 79 -18.87 -4.34 11.09
N ILE A 80 -17.80 -3.73 10.56
CA ILE A 80 -16.44 -3.94 11.07
C ILE A 80 -16.29 -3.30 12.45
N ARG A 81 -16.81 -2.07 12.64
CA ARG A 81 -16.76 -1.34 13.92
C ARG A 81 -17.43 -2.13 15.05
N ASP A 82 -18.61 -2.65 14.77
CA ASP A 82 -19.49 -3.27 15.76
C ASP A 82 -19.28 -4.80 15.85
N LEU A 83 -18.29 -5.34 15.12
CA LEU A 83 -17.96 -6.75 15.14
C LEU A 83 -17.52 -7.18 16.54
N ASP A 84 -18.27 -8.09 17.16
CA ASP A 84 -17.88 -8.75 18.40
C ASP A 84 -16.75 -9.74 18.14
N ILE A 85 -15.61 -9.50 18.78
CA ILE A 85 -14.41 -10.32 18.65
C ILE A 85 -14.08 -10.84 20.06
N PRO A 86 -14.10 -12.16 20.30
CA PRO A 86 -13.79 -12.72 21.61
C PRO A 86 -12.42 -12.27 22.10
N GLU A 87 -12.28 -11.90 23.38
CA GLU A 87 -11.04 -11.36 23.96
C GLU A 87 -9.82 -12.28 23.78
N ARG A 88 -10.04 -13.61 23.78
CA ARG A 88 -9.02 -14.61 23.45
C ARG A 88 -8.35 -14.40 22.08
N ARG A 89 -8.95 -13.60 21.20
CA ARG A 89 -8.44 -13.19 19.88
C ARG A 89 -7.91 -11.74 19.91
N ARG A 90 -7.20 -11.35 20.97
CA ARG A 90 -6.64 -10.01 21.19
C ARG A 90 -5.97 -9.39 19.95
N SER A 91 -5.24 -10.17 19.15
CA SER A 91 -4.62 -9.67 17.92
C SER A 91 -5.65 -9.13 16.91
N HIS A 92 -6.79 -9.78 16.76
CA HIS A 92 -7.86 -9.36 15.84
C HIS A 92 -8.56 -8.10 16.34
N VAL A 93 -8.74 -7.97 17.66
CA VAL A 93 -9.27 -6.74 18.28
C VAL A 93 -8.36 -5.55 17.96
N ILE A 94 -7.05 -5.71 18.15
CA ILE A 94 -6.07 -4.67 17.82
C ILE A 94 -6.09 -4.37 16.32
N THR A 95 -6.10 -5.38 15.45
CA THR A 95 -6.17 -5.18 13.99
C THR A 95 -7.42 -4.39 13.58
N ARG A 96 -8.59 -4.72 14.13
CA ARG A 96 -9.83 -3.97 13.89
C ARG A 96 -9.69 -2.52 14.34
N ASP A 97 -9.18 -2.28 15.54
CA ASP A 97 -9.06 -0.92 16.07
C ASP A 97 -8.03 -0.08 15.29
N LEU A 98 -6.90 -0.67 14.89
CA LEU A 98 -5.93 -0.02 14.00
C LEU A 98 -6.55 0.33 12.64
N PHE A 99 -7.36 -0.57 12.08
CA PHE A 99 -8.10 -0.31 10.86
C PHE A 99 -9.10 0.85 11.02
N LEU A 100 -9.89 0.85 12.09
CA LEU A 100 -10.84 1.93 12.38
C LEU A 100 -10.12 3.27 12.57
N PHE A 101 -9.00 3.29 13.31
CA PHE A 101 -8.19 4.48 13.48
C PHE A 101 -7.68 5.01 12.14
N SER A 102 -7.17 4.13 11.27
CA SER A 102 -6.79 4.45 9.89
C SER A 102 -7.94 5.12 9.12
N CYS A 103 -9.18 4.65 9.28
CA CYS A 103 -10.35 5.24 8.63
C CYS A 103 -10.71 6.64 9.19
N TYR A 104 -10.72 6.83 10.51
CA TYR A 104 -11.05 8.13 11.11
C TYR A 104 -10.02 9.22 10.79
N VAL A 105 -8.76 8.82 10.64
CA VAL A 105 -7.63 9.74 10.48
C VAL A 105 -7.17 9.79 9.01
N GLY A 106 -7.65 8.91 8.13
CA GLY A 106 -7.29 8.90 6.71
C GLY A 106 -5.83 8.54 6.45
N THR A 107 -5.28 7.64 7.25
CA THR A 107 -3.84 7.31 7.28
C THR A 107 -3.60 5.84 6.92
N ALA A 108 -2.50 5.58 6.20
CA ALA A 108 -2.12 4.22 5.84
C ALA A 108 -1.67 3.45 7.08
N TYR A 109 -1.92 2.14 7.10
CA TYR A 109 -1.52 1.28 8.22
C TYR A 109 -0.04 1.42 8.60
N ILE A 110 0.85 1.49 7.59
CA ILE A 110 2.29 1.65 7.81
C ILE A 110 2.64 2.94 8.58
N ASP A 111 1.86 4.00 8.34
CA ASP A 111 2.00 5.24 9.06
C ASP A 111 1.48 5.04 10.50
N VAL A 112 0.27 4.48 10.68
CA VAL A 112 -0.35 4.24 12.00
C VAL A 112 0.55 3.50 12.98
N VAL A 113 1.21 2.42 12.54
CA VAL A 113 2.10 1.64 13.41
C VAL A 113 3.43 2.33 13.75
N SER A 114 3.74 3.45 13.11
CA SER A 114 4.96 4.24 13.34
C SER A 114 4.71 5.55 14.11
N ILE A 115 3.45 5.92 14.35
CA ILE A 115 3.11 7.15 15.05
C ILE A 115 3.46 7.03 16.53
N THR A 116 4.14 8.05 17.05
CA THR A 116 4.50 8.20 18.46
C THR A 116 3.76 9.36 19.13
N LYS A 117 3.94 9.49 20.45
CA LYS A 117 3.40 10.61 21.24
C LYS A 117 3.89 11.97 20.72
N ASP A 118 5.11 12.05 20.21
CA ASP A 118 5.70 13.28 19.66
C ASP A 118 5.02 13.77 18.37
N ASN A 119 4.23 12.91 17.73
CA ASN A 119 3.43 13.31 16.58
C ASN A 119 2.11 13.97 16.98
N LEU A 120 1.75 13.97 18.26
CA LEU A 120 0.56 14.63 18.77
C LEU A 120 0.87 16.09 19.12
N PHE A 121 0.01 17.00 18.70
CA PHE A 121 0.08 18.40 19.14
C PHE A 121 -1.32 18.95 19.40
N THR A 122 -1.44 19.79 20.42
CA THR A 122 -2.68 20.51 20.72
C THR A 122 -2.55 21.93 20.17
N ASP A 123 -3.56 22.41 19.44
CA ASP A 123 -3.59 23.79 18.97
C ASP A 123 -4.09 24.76 20.05
N ASP A 124 -4.04 26.06 19.76
CA ASP A 124 -4.45 27.12 20.69
C ASP A 124 -5.96 27.06 21.04
N ASN A 125 -6.76 26.33 20.25
CA ASN A 125 -8.18 26.10 20.49
C ASN A 125 -8.44 24.81 21.30
N GLY A 126 -7.39 24.13 21.77
CA GLY A 126 -7.50 22.89 22.53
C GLY A 126 -7.79 21.64 21.69
N ALA A 127 -7.78 21.73 20.36
CA ALA A 127 -7.98 20.56 19.51
C ALA A 127 -6.69 19.74 19.41
N LEU A 128 -6.81 18.41 19.49
CA LEU A 128 -5.69 17.50 19.30
C LEU A 128 -5.51 17.19 17.81
N TRP A 129 -4.26 17.20 17.38
CA TRP A 129 -3.85 16.97 16.00
C TRP A 129 -2.73 15.95 15.93
N LEU A 130 -2.70 15.26 14.81
CA LEU A 130 -1.65 14.34 14.42
C LEU A 130 -0.80 14.95 13.31
N LYS A 131 0.52 15.02 13.53
CA LYS A 131 1.51 15.59 12.60
C LYS A 131 2.72 14.69 12.44
N TYR A 132 2.91 14.15 11.24
CA TYR A 132 4.00 13.20 10.93
C TYR A 132 4.38 13.25 9.44
N LYS A 133 5.54 12.71 9.07
CA LYS A 133 5.93 12.51 7.67
C LYS A 133 5.45 11.15 7.19
N ARG A 134 4.72 11.10 6.09
CA ARG A 134 4.20 9.85 5.52
C ARG A 134 5.33 8.96 5.01
N GLY A 135 5.28 7.66 5.29
CA GLY A 135 6.27 6.70 4.82
C GLY A 135 6.34 6.56 3.30
N LYS A 136 5.21 6.72 2.60
CA LYS A 136 5.14 6.54 1.13
C LYS A 136 5.97 7.56 0.34
N ASN A 137 5.99 8.82 0.75
CA ASN A 137 6.55 9.91 -0.04
C ASN A 137 7.18 11.04 0.80
N GLY A 138 7.29 10.88 2.12
CA GLY A 138 7.88 11.88 3.02
C GLY A 138 7.04 13.15 3.22
N GLN A 139 5.86 13.26 2.59
CA GLN A 139 5.01 14.45 2.72
C GLN A 139 4.50 14.59 4.15
N LEU A 140 4.44 15.83 4.62
CA LEU A 140 3.93 16.15 5.95
C LEU A 140 2.41 16.02 5.99
N ALA A 141 1.89 15.11 6.80
CA ALA A 141 0.48 15.01 7.15
C ALA A 141 0.18 15.84 8.40
N ARG A 142 -0.96 16.55 8.39
CA ARG A 142 -1.52 17.27 9.55
C ARG A 142 -3.02 17.00 9.60
N ILE A 143 -3.47 16.29 10.63
CA ILE A 143 -4.84 15.75 10.68
C ILE A 143 -5.43 16.09 12.05
N LYS A 144 -6.54 16.83 12.06
CA LYS A 144 -7.30 17.08 13.29
C LYS A 144 -7.93 15.77 13.75
N LEU A 145 -7.72 15.38 15.00
CA LEU A 145 -8.22 14.12 15.50
C LEU A 145 -9.69 14.24 15.87
N LEU A 146 -10.47 13.29 15.36
CA LEU A 146 -11.88 13.11 15.74
C LEU A 146 -11.96 12.50 17.15
N PRO A 147 -13.08 12.70 17.88
CA PRO A 147 -13.27 12.11 19.20
C PRO A 147 -13.04 10.59 19.24
N GLU A 148 -13.46 9.87 18.20
CA GLU A 148 -13.28 8.42 18.08
C GLU A 148 -11.81 8.03 17.96
N ALA A 149 -11.01 8.82 17.23
CA ALA A 149 -9.58 8.61 17.11
C ALA A 149 -8.86 8.87 18.44
N ILE A 150 -9.27 9.92 19.17
CA ILE A 150 -8.75 10.24 20.50
C ILE A 150 -9.07 9.11 21.48
N ALA A 151 -10.31 8.64 21.51
CA ALA A 151 -10.73 7.53 22.38
C ALA A 151 -9.91 6.26 22.14
N MET A 152 -9.51 5.98 20.89
CA MET A 152 -8.64 4.85 20.59
C MET A 152 -7.19 5.06 21.05
N ILE A 153 -6.65 6.26 20.93
CA ILE A 153 -5.32 6.58 21.48
C ILE A 153 -5.33 6.36 23.00
N GLU A 154 -6.37 6.82 23.69
CA GLU A 154 -6.51 6.63 25.13
C GLU A 154 -6.67 5.17 25.53
N LYS A 155 -7.50 4.41 24.80
CA LYS A 155 -7.70 2.97 25.03
C LYS A 155 -6.39 2.18 25.02
N TYR A 156 -5.44 2.57 24.17
CA TYR A 156 -4.16 1.89 24.00
C TYR A 156 -3.00 2.60 24.68
N ARG A 157 -3.26 3.66 25.47
CA ARG A 157 -2.22 4.43 26.15
C ARG A 157 -1.36 3.51 27.01
N ASP A 158 -0.06 3.60 26.80
CA ASP A 158 0.97 2.86 27.50
C ASP A 158 2.19 3.78 27.65
N ASP A 159 2.62 4.04 28.89
CA ASP A 159 3.74 4.94 29.17
C ASP A 159 5.11 4.28 28.98
N ALA A 160 5.17 2.95 28.92
CA ALA A 160 6.37 2.22 28.58
C ALA A 160 6.58 2.08 27.06
N ARG A 161 5.59 2.46 26.24
CA ARG A 161 5.63 2.34 24.78
C ARG A 161 5.74 3.71 24.09
N ASP A 162 6.67 3.80 23.14
CA ASP A 162 6.88 5.00 22.33
C ASP A 162 5.74 5.23 21.31
N THR A 163 5.26 4.16 20.67
CA THR A 163 4.19 4.21 19.66
C THR A 163 2.82 4.34 20.32
N LEU A 164 1.90 5.05 19.65
CA LEU A 164 0.52 5.21 20.14
C LEU A 164 -0.23 3.89 20.24
N PHE A 165 0.07 2.93 19.36
CA PHE A 165 -0.61 1.64 19.30
C PHE A 165 0.37 0.46 19.43
N PRO A 166 -0.11 -0.70 19.95
CA PRO A 166 0.69 -1.92 19.97
C PRO A 166 0.93 -2.43 18.54
N MET A 167 2.13 -2.95 18.29
CA MET A 167 2.47 -3.53 16.99
C MET A 167 1.84 -4.92 16.84
N VAL A 168 1.06 -5.13 15.78
CA VAL A 168 0.58 -6.46 15.41
C VAL A 168 1.58 -7.08 14.43
N HIS A 169 2.24 -8.18 14.85
CA HIS A 169 3.15 -8.90 13.97
C HIS A 169 2.40 -9.51 12.77
N ASN A 170 2.96 -9.28 11.58
CA ASN A 170 2.39 -9.62 10.25
C ASN A 170 2.20 -11.13 9.98
N ALA A 171 2.57 -12.01 10.91
CA ALA A 171 2.40 -13.46 10.75
C ALA A 171 0.92 -13.88 10.59
N THR A 172 0.00 -13.06 11.09
CA THR A 172 -1.45 -13.33 11.07
C THR A 172 -2.15 -12.85 9.78
N LEU A 173 -1.55 -11.93 9.01
CA LEU A 173 -2.16 -11.38 7.78
C LEU A 173 -1.80 -12.19 6.52
N LYS A 174 -0.77 -13.04 6.59
CA LYS A 174 -0.39 -13.96 5.51
C LYS A 174 -1.01 -15.35 5.74
N ARG A 175 -2.33 -15.46 5.65
CA ARG A 175 -3.00 -16.76 5.42
C ARG A 175 -4.33 -16.52 4.70
N ASN A 176 -4.25 -16.55 3.38
CA ASN A 176 -5.11 -17.27 2.43
C ASN A 176 -4.61 -16.97 1.01
#